data_AF-Q5B2B4-F1
#
_entry.id   AF-Q5B2B4-F1
#
_cell.length_a   1.000
_cell.length_b   1.000
_cell.length_c   1.000
_cell.angle_alpha   90.00
_cell.angle_beta   90.00
_cell.angle_gamma   90.00
#
_symmetry.space_group_name_H-M   'P 1'
#
loop_
_entity.id
_entity.type
_entity.pdbx_description
1 polymer ?
#
loop_
_entity_poly.entity_id
_entity_poly.type
_entity_poly.pdbx_seq_one_letter_code
_entity_poly.pdbx_strand_id
1 'polypeptide(L)'
;MSSPRPPKPMPCSTYDAMCSQCRFHYIKLREKGVLPRHLNYHPGTYPVIFTCNLNLDLCLNNGGTFINHGLTALGTIQSHLESHFKLPVPVHSHCTSSTVGSAIHIHTSLLFDFPFKLKDVNRWKGWLAEFMKISVYEKSDTLRPRALYTTGDGDWNIGCPDEEEERHLCWQRLRWFLEREGVGVFVYHKPSYM
;
A
#
# COMPACT_ATOMS: atom_id res chain seq x y z
N MET A 1 -21.10 -7.69 41.79
CA MET A 1 -20.84 -8.68 40.72
C MET A 1 -20.10 -7.96 39.62
N SER A 2 -18.81 -8.25 39.44
CA SER A 2 -17.99 -7.59 38.43
C SER A 2 -18.35 -8.19 37.07
N SER A 3 -18.81 -7.37 36.12
CA SER A 3 -19.03 -7.82 34.75
C SER A 3 -17.75 -8.49 34.22
N PRO A 4 -17.84 -9.64 33.52
CA PRO A 4 -16.68 -10.26 32.91
C PRO A 4 -16.02 -9.22 32.01
N ARG A 5 -14.70 -9.02 32.15
CA ARG A 5 -13.99 -8.21 31.16
C ARG A 5 -14.26 -8.82 29.79
N PRO A 6 -14.62 -8.01 28.78
CA PRO A 6 -14.75 -8.53 27.42
C PRO A 6 -13.44 -9.26 27.06
N PRO A 7 -13.52 -10.41 26.37
CA PRO A 7 -12.34 -11.15 25.99
C PRO A 7 -11.38 -10.21 25.26
N LYS A 8 -10.10 -10.26 25.65
CA LYS A 8 -9.06 -9.50 24.94
C LYS A 8 -9.17 -9.87 23.45
N PRO A 9 -9.28 -8.89 22.53
CA PRO A 9 -9.35 -9.18 21.11
C PRO A 9 -8.16 -10.04 20.71
N MET A 10 -8.41 -11.21 20.13
CA MET A 10 -7.33 -12.02 19.56
C MET A 10 -6.72 -11.24 18.39
N PRO A 11 -5.40 -11.07 18.35
CA PRO A 11 -4.75 -10.40 17.23
C PRO A 11 -5.03 -11.20 15.96
N CYS A 12 -5.73 -10.59 15.00
CA CYS A 12 -6.03 -11.17 13.70
C CYS A 12 -4.73 -11.25 12.88
N SER A 13 -3.87 -12.20 13.24
CA SER A 13 -2.47 -12.24 12.84
C SER A 13 -2.12 -13.45 11.98
N THR A 14 -2.99 -14.47 11.95
CA THR A 14 -2.91 -15.62 11.05
C THR A 14 -4.29 -15.88 10.48
N TYR A 15 -4.41 -16.62 9.36
CA TYR A 15 -5.71 -16.96 8.79
C TYR A 15 -6.63 -17.67 9.80
N ASP A 16 -6.08 -18.59 10.59
CA ASP A 16 -6.85 -19.33 11.61
C ASP A 16 -7.29 -18.43 12.78
N ALA A 17 -6.54 -17.35 13.05
CA ALA A 17 -6.87 -16.36 14.07
C ALA A 17 -7.59 -15.12 13.50
N MET A 18 -7.90 -15.07 12.19
CA MET A 18 -8.64 -13.95 11.60
C MET A 18 -10.08 -13.95 12.12
N CYS A 19 -10.58 -12.77 12.47
CA CYS A 19 -12.01 -12.60 12.71
C CYS A 19 -12.82 -12.89 11.43
N SER A 20 -14.11 -13.15 11.59
CA SER A 20 -15.02 -13.46 10.47
C SER A 20 -15.00 -12.40 9.36
N GLN A 21 -14.88 -11.11 9.72
CA GLN A 21 -14.79 -10.02 8.75
C GLN A 21 -13.50 -10.09 7.93
N CYS A 22 -12.33 -10.19 8.57
CA CYS A 22 -11.05 -10.32 7.87
C CYS A 22 -11.03 -11.56 6.97
N ARG A 23 -11.60 -12.68 7.44
CA ARG A 23 -11.72 -13.91 6.66
C ARG A 23 -12.62 -13.75 5.43
N PHE A 24 -13.73 -13.02 5.55
CA PHE A 24 -14.61 -12.70 4.42
C PHE A 24 -13.85 -11.93 3.32
N HIS A 25 -13.12 -10.88 3.70
CA HIS A 25 -12.32 -10.09 2.75
C HIS A 25 -11.18 -10.89 2.13
N TYR A 26 -10.51 -11.74 2.91
CA TYR A 26 -9.51 -12.67 2.42
C TYR A 26 -10.10 -13.56 1.31
N ILE A 27 -11.26 -14.19 1.55
CA ILE A 27 -11.93 -15.05 0.54
C ILE A 27 -12.28 -14.25 -0.71
N LYS A 28 -12.82 -13.03 -0.57
CA LYS A 28 -13.13 -12.16 -1.70
C LYS A 28 -11.91 -11.85 -2.56
N LEU A 29 -10.77 -11.57 -1.94
CA LEU A 29 -9.51 -11.36 -2.66
C LEU A 29 -9.01 -12.63 -3.34
N ARG A 30 -9.23 -13.80 -2.75
CA ARG A 30 -8.94 -15.10 -3.38
C ARG A 30 -9.80 -15.34 -4.62
N GLU A 31 -11.10 -15.01 -4.57
CA GLU A 31 -12.01 -15.07 -5.72
C GLU A 31 -11.57 -14.13 -6.86
N LYS A 32 -10.92 -13.01 -6.53
CA LYS A 32 -10.28 -12.08 -7.49
C LYS A 32 -8.91 -12.56 -8.01
N GLY A 33 -8.44 -13.73 -7.58
CA GLY A 33 -7.18 -14.31 -8.03
C GLY A 33 -5.94 -13.85 -7.24
N VAL A 34 -6.08 -13.06 -6.19
CA VAL A 34 -4.94 -12.65 -5.36
C VAL A 34 -4.35 -13.86 -4.64
N LEU A 35 -3.06 -14.10 -4.80
CA LEU A 35 -2.38 -15.31 -4.30
C LEU A 35 -2.36 -15.37 -2.76
N PRO A 36 -2.48 -16.55 -2.12
CA PRO A 36 -2.55 -16.67 -0.66
C PRO A 36 -1.31 -16.08 0.02
N ARG A 37 -0.13 -16.32 -0.57
CA ARG A 37 1.15 -15.80 -0.08
C ARG A 37 1.20 -14.27 0.02
N HIS A 38 0.41 -13.56 -0.80
CA HIS A 38 0.33 -12.10 -0.73
C HIS A 38 -0.70 -11.66 0.32
N LEU A 39 -1.68 -12.48 0.66
CA LEU A 39 -2.72 -12.15 1.62
C LEU A 39 -2.36 -12.56 3.06
N ASN A 40 -1.47 -13.54 3.21
CA ASN A 40 -0.97 -13.97 4.50
C ASN A 40 -0.21 -12.83 5.18
N TYR A 41 -0.70 -12.41 6.34
CA TYR A 41 -0.01 -11.49 7.22
C TYR A 41 0.86 -12.31 8.19
N HIS A 42 2.10 -11.86 8.39
CA HIS A 42 3.06 -12.53 9.26
C HIS A 42 2.89 -11.95 10.68
N PRO A 43 2.66 -12.79 11.71
CA PRO A 43 2.52 -12.29 13.07
C PRO A 43 3.72 -11.42 13.49
N GLY A 44 3.42 -10.31 14.16
CA GLY A 44 4.44 -9.36 14.64
C GLY A 44 4.85 -8.30 13.62
N THR A 45 4.27 -8.26 12.42
CA THR A 45 4.53 -7.17 11.47
C THR A 45 3.54 -6.02 11.60
N TYR A 46 3.90 -4.83 11.13
CA TYR A 46 3.11 -3.61 11.22
C TYR A 46 2.96 -3.03 9.82
N PRO A 47 1.82 -3.25 9.15
CA PRO A 47 1.59 -2.81 7.80
C PRO A 47 1.49 -1.29 7.75
N VAL A 48 2.29 -0.66 6.92
CA VAL A 48 2.26 0.78 6.65
C VAL A 48 2.10 0.98 5.16
N ILE A 49 1.16 1.85 4.78
CA ILE A 49 0.86 2.17 3.39
C ILE A 49 1.44 3.53 3.08
N PHE A 50 2.26 3.63 2.04
CA PHE A 50 2.75 4.88 1.47
C PHE A 50 2.03 5.10 0.14
N THR A 51 1.33 6.22 -0.01
CA THR A 51 0.57 6.53 -1.22
C THR A 51 0.99 7.89 -1.78
N CYS A 52 1.38 7.90 -3.06
CA CYS A 52 1.74 9.08 -3.83
C CYS A 52 0.72 9.28 -4.94
N ASN A 53 0.16 10.48 -5.03
CA ASN A 53 -0.75 10.91 -6.10
C ASN A 53 -0.17 12.13 -6.78
N LEU A 54 0.12 12.05 -8.07
CA LEU A 54 0.68 13.15 -8.85
C LEU A 54 -0.21 13.47 -10.03
N ASN A 55 -0.36 14.77 -10.28
CA ASN A 55 -1.01 15.30 -11.47
C ASN A 55 0.03 16.11 -12.24
N LEU A 56 0.45 15.61 -13.40
CA LEU A 56 1.47 16.23 -14.22
C LEU A 56 0.85 16.73 -15.52
N ASP A 57 0.78 18.04 -15.71
CA ASP A 57 0.39 18.64 -17.00
C ASP A 57 1.63 18.81 -17.88
N LEU A 58 1.80 17.91 -18.84
CA LEU A 58 3.01 17.84 -19.68
C LEU A 58 2.74 18.29 -21.11
N CYS A 59 1.56 18.87 -21.39
CA CYS A 59 1.15 19.31 -22.73
C CYS A 59 1.46 18.24 -23.80
N LEU A 60 1.11 16.99 -23.51
CA LEU A 60 1.42 15.88 -24.38
C LEU A 60 0.62 16.00 -25.68
N ASN A 61 1.28 15.70 -26.79
CA ASN A 61 0.57 15.46 -28.04
C ASN A 61 -0.29 14.20 -27.87
N ASN A 62 -1.41 14.09 -28.58
CA ASN A 62 -2.43 13.03 -28.48
C ASN A 62 -1.93 11.57 -28.74
N GLY A 63 -0.63 11.30 -28.66
CA GLY A 63 -0.06 9.97 -28.60
C GLY A 63 -0.18 9.32 -27.22
N GLY A 64 -0.20 7.99 -27.19
CA GLY A 64 -0.18 7.25 -25.93
C GLY A 64 1.11 7.51 -25.14
N THR A 65 1.02 7.42 -23.82
CA THR A 65 2.15 7.53 -22.90
C THR A 65 2.55 6.17 -22.34
N PHE A 66 3.81 6.05 -21.96
CA PHE A 66 4.29 4.99 -21.11
C PHE A 66 4.85 5.61 -19.83
N ILE A 67 4.47 5.06 -18.68
CA ILE A 67 4.91 5.56 -17.38
C ILE A 67 5.70 4.48 -16.67
N ASN A 68 6.95 4.79 -16.36
CA ASN A 68 7.73 4.02 -15.41
C ASN A 68 7.51 4.62 -14.02
N HIS A 69 6.82 3.88 -13.16
CA HIS A 69 6.50 4.28 -11.79
C HIS A 69 7.69 4.15 -10.81
N GLY A 70 8.90 3.89 -11.30
CA GLY A 70 10.09 3.74 -10.45
C GLY A 70 10.17 2.39 -9.74
N LEU A 71 9.39 1.39 -10.16
CA LEU A 71 9.32 0.09 -9.49
C LEU A 71 10.62 -0.72 -9.53
N THR A 72 11.56 -0.36 -10.41
CA THR A 72 12.92 -0.91 -10.39
C THR A 72 13.64 -0.63 -9.08
N ALA A 73 13.25 0.42 -8.35
CA ALA A 73 13.81 0.76 -7.05
C ALA A 73 13.34 -0.16 -5.92
N LEU A 74 12.28 -0.95 -6.11
CA LEU A 74 11.73 -1.82 -5.05
C LEU A 74 12.73 -2.84 -4.54
N GLY A 75 13.56 -3.42 -5.42
CA GLY A 75 14.61 -4.36 -5.01
C GLY A 75 15.63 -3.69 -4.07
N THR A 76 16.06 -2.47 -4.41
CA THR A 76 16.97 -1.68 -3.57
C THR A 76 16.32 -1.30 -2.23
N ILE A 77 15.07 -0.86 -2.25
CA ILE A 77 14.28 -0.55 -1.04
C ILE A 77 14.22 -1.79 -0.14
N GLN A 78 13.86 -2.95 -0.68
CA GLN A 78 13.79 -4.21 0.07
C GLN A 78 15.14 -4.58 0.69
N SER A 79 16.24 -4.49 -0.06
CA SER A 79 17.58 -4.76 0.47
C SER A 79 18.01 -3.79 1.57
N HIS A 80 17.68 -2.50 1.43
CA HIS A 80 17.96 -1.49 2.46
C HIS A 80 17.15 -1.75 3.74
N LEU A 81 15.87 -2.08 3.62
CA LEU A 81 15.02 -2.45 4.75
C LEU A 81 15.56 -3.69 5.46
N GLU A 82 15.89 -4.74 4.70
CA GLU A 82 16.45 -5.97 5.26
C GLU A 82 17.77 -5.71 5.99
N SER A 83 18.65 -4.89 5.42
CA SER A 83 19.89 -4.50 6.09
C SER A 83 19.65 -3.64 7.34
N HIS A 84 18.66 -2.75 7.33
CA HIS A 84 18.33 -1.89 8.46
C HIS A 84 17.71 -2.67 9.63
N PHE A 85 16.76 -3.55 9.34
CA PHE A 85 16.01 -4.31 10.35
C PHE A 85 16.63 -5.67 10.68
N LYS A 86 17.61 -6.13 9.90
CA LYS A 86 18.19 -7.47 9.96
C LYS A 86 17.16 -8.59 9.81
N LEU A 87 16.05 -8.29 9.14
CA LEU A 87 14.92 -9.17 8.87
C LEU A 87 14.28 -8.78 7.53
N PRO A 88 13.77 -9.73 6.73
CA PRO A 88 13.03 -9.43 5.51
C PRO A 88 11.81 -8.55 5.81
N VAL A 89 11.64 -7.49 5.02
CA VAL A 89 10.46 -6.62 5.06
C VAL A 89 9.68 -6.78 3.77
N PRO A 90 8.54 -7.48 3.77
CA PRO A 90 7.70 -7.58 2.59
C PRO A 90 7.25 -6.19 2.11
N VAL A 91 7.41 -5.94 0.82
CA VAL A 91 6.94 -4.72 0.15
C VAL A 91 6.07 -5.12 -1.03
N HIS A 92 4.86 -4.57 -1.08
CA HIS A 92 3.92 -4.72 -2.18
C HIS A 92 3.72 -3.38 -2.87
N SER A 93 3.49 -3.40 -4.17
CA SER A 93 3.25 -2.18 -4.95
C SER A 93 1.97 -2.28 -5.77
N HIS A 94 1.28 -1.16 -5.89
CA HIS A 94 0.18 -0.96 -6.80
C HIS A 94 0.34 0.41 -7.46
N CYS A 95 0.43 0.39 -8.79
CA CYS A 95 0.61 1.59 -9.57
C CYS A 95 -0.45 1.64 -10.65
N THR A 96 -1.07 2.80 -10.80
CA THR A 96 -2.01 3.07 -11.87
C THR A 96 -1.72 4.44 -12.45
N SER A 97 -2.03 4.60 -13.72
CA SER A 97 -1.95 5.88 -14.38
C SER A 97 -3.07 6.05 -15.38
N SER A 98 -3.48 7.29 -15.56
CA SER A 98 -4.45 7.68 -16.57
C SER A 98 -4.08 9.03 -17.15
N THR A 99 -4.55 9.29 -18.37
CA THR A 99 -4.35 10.56 -19.05
C THR A 99 -5.72 11.18 -19.30
N VAL A 100 -5.91 12.43 -18.86
CA VAL A 100 -7.14 13.19 -19.02
C VAL A 100 -6.77 14.54 -19.63
N GLY A 101 -7.07 14.73 -20.91
CA GLY A 101 -6.55 15.88 -21.67
C GLY A 101 -5.02 15.84 -21.77
N SER A 102 -4.35 16.94 -21.43
CA SER A 102 -2.89 17.02 -21.36
C SER A 102 -2.30 16.57 -20.03
N ALA A 103 -3.15 16.35 -19.01
CA ALA A 103 -2.74 15.99 -17.68
C ALA A 103 -2.63 14.47 -17.52
N ILE A 104 -1.58 14.05 -16.82
CA ILE A 104 -1.35 12.67 -16.42
C ILE A 104 -1.60 12.55 -14.94
N HIS A 105 -2.49 11.64 -14.57
CA HIS A 105 -2.72 11.24 -13.20
C HIS A 105 -1.90 9.99 -12.92
N ILE A 106 -1.05 10.03 -11.90
CA ILE A 106 -0.19 8.92 -11.49
C ILE A 106 -0.50 8.61 -10.04
N HIS A 107 -0.89 7.37 -9.78
CA HIS A 107 -1.07 6.85 -8.44
C HIS A 107 -0.05 5.72 -8.20
N THR A 108 0.67 5.83 -7.10
CA THR A 108 1.60 4.82 -6.62
C THR A 108 1.31 4.56 -5.16
N SER A 109 0.93 3.33 -4.81
CA SER A 109 0.73 2.90 -3.44
C SER A 109 1.63 1.72 -3.13
N LEU A 110 2.33 1.79 -2.00
CA LEU A 110 3.23 0.77 -1.52
C LEU A 110 2.83 0.33 -0.12
N LEU A 111 2.75 -0.97 0.12
CA LEU A 111 2.47 -1.56 1.42
C LEU A 111 3.74 -2.23 1.96
N PHE A 112 4.17 -1.81 3.14
CA PHE A 112 5.36 -2.29 3.84
C PHE A 112 4.94 -3.02 5.11
N ASP A 113 5.33 -4.27 5.30
CA ASP A 113 5.07 -5.01 6.54
C ASP A 113 6.28 -4.91 7.49
N PHE A 114 6.39 -3.81 8.24
CA PHE A 114 7.54 -3.60 9.13
C PHE A 114 7.60 -4.62 10.27
N PRO A 115 8.77 -5.06 10.74
CA PRO A 115 8.88 -6.08 11.79
C PRO A 115 8.52 -5.58 13.21
N PHE A 116 8.22 -4.28 13.37
CA PHE A 116 7.75 -3.68 14.61
C PHE A 116 7.09 -2.32 14.34
N LYS A 117 6.31 -1.82 15.30
CA LYS A 117 5.69 -0.49 15.23
C LYS A 117 6.77 0.59 15.18
N LEU A 118 6.78 1.37 14.11
CA LEU A 118 7.70 2.48 13.95
C LEU A 118 7.28 3.67 14.83
N LYS A 119 8.23 4.29 15.54
CA LYS A 119 7.97 5.47 16.37
C LYS A 119 7.76 6.76 15.57
N ASP A 120 8.43 6.86 14.43
CA ASP A 120 8.34 7.98 13.50
C ASP A 120 8.24 7.42 12.08
N VAL A 121 7.01 7.36 11.57
CA VAL A 121 6.73 6.88 10.23
C VAL A 121 6.97 7.97 9.19
N ASN A 122 6.83 9.25 9.57
CA ASN A 122 6.94 10.37 8.64
C ASN A 122 8.34 10.51 8.05
N ARG A 123 9.39 10.22 8.83
CA ARG A 123 10.78 10.20 8.32
C ARG A 123 10.99 9.23 7.13
N TRP A 124 10.15 8.21 7.01
CA TRP A 124 10.24 7.23 5.94
C TRP A 124 9.73 7.77 4.59
N LYS A 125 8.98 8.89 4.58
CA LYS A 125 8.58 9.56 3.35
C LYS A 125 9.80 10.09 2.59
N GLY A 126 10.67 10.84 3.27
CA GLY A 126 11.88 11.37 2.67
C GLY A 126 12.86 10.29 2.25
N TRP A 127 13.05 9.29 3.10
CA TRP A 127 13.83 8.12 2.70
C TRP A 127 13.27 7.43 1.46
N LEU A 128 11.96 7.21 1.36
CA LEU A 128 11.32 6.60 0.18
C LEU A 128 11.48 7.49 -1.07
N ALA A 129 11.36 8.79 -0.90
CA ALA A 129 11.48 9.79 -1.96
C ALA A 129 12.86 9.78 -2.64
N GLU A 130 13.93 9.43 -1.92
CA GLU A 130 15.28 9.29 -2.48
C GLU A 130 15.36 8.18 -3.56
N PHE A 131 14.53 7.14 -3.45
CA PHE A 131 14.54 5.99 -4.36
C PHE A 131 13.54 6.14 -5.51
N MET A 132 12.39 6.78 -5.25
CA MET A 132 11.25 6.76 -6.15
C MET A 132 11.33 7.88 -7.19
N LYS A 133 11.68 7.49 -8.42
CA LYS A 133 11.71 8.37 -9.59
C LYS A 133 10.70 7.88 -10.61
N ILE A 134 9.82 8.77 -11.02
CA ILE A 134 8.77 8.50 -12.00
C ILE A 134 9.20 9.11 -13.32
N SER A 135 9.23 8.29 -14.37
CA SER A 135 9.58 8.73 -15.71
C SER A 135 8.39 8.57 -16.64
N VAL A 136 8.06 9.64 -17.35
CA VAL A 136 7.01 9.65 -18.37
C VAL A 136 7.66 9.66 -19.74
N TYR A 137 7.27 8.72 -20.58
CA TYR A 137 7.72 8.57 -21.96
C TYR A 137 6.54 8.77 -22.91
N GLU A 138 6.80 9.42 -24.03
CA GLU A 138 5.86 9.46 -25.14
C GLU A 138 6.09 8.21 -26.00
N LYS A 139 5.03 7.55 -26.48
CA LYS A 139 5.20 6.28 -27.21
C LYS A 139 6.02 6.41 -28.51
N SER A 140 6.11 7.62 -29.07
CA SER A 140 6.95 7.95 -30.22
C SER A 140 8.45 7.98 -29.90
N ASP A 141 8.84 8.20 -28.64
CA ASP A 141 10.24 8.23 -28.18
C ASP A 141 10.36 7.60 -26.79
N THR A 142 10.73 6.32 -26.76
CA THR A 142 10.94 5.57 -25.53
C THR A 142 12.39 5.61 -25.03
N LEU A 143 13.30 6.25 -25.78
CA LEU A 143 14.72 6.31 -25.42
C LEU A 143 15.01 7.42 -24.40
N ARG A 144 14.21 8.49 -24.39
CA ARG A 144 14.35 9.58 -23.44
C ARG A 144 13.02 9.92 -22.78
N PRO A 145 12.97 10.04 -21.44
CA PRO A 145 11.75 10.46 -20.78
C PRO A 145 11.44 11.90 -21.17
N ARG A 146 10.17 12.15 -21.49
CA ARG A 146 9.63 13.50 -21.69
C ARG A 146 9.66 14.30 -20.39
N ALA A 147 9.40 13.62 -19.28
CA ALA A 147 9.51 14.18 -17.95
C ALA A 147 10.11 13.15 -17.00
N LEU A 148 10.98 13.63 -16.11
CA LEU A 148 11.50 12.88 -14.98
C LEU A 148 11.07 13.62 -13.72
N TYR A 149 10.29 12.95 -12.89
CA TYR A 149 9.81 13.46 -11.62
C TYR A 149 10.47 12.70 -10.48
N THR A 150 11.17 13.44 -9.61
CA THR A 150 11.65 12.89 -8.34
C THR A 150 10.64 13.25 -7.29
N THR A 151 10.04 12.25 -6.64
CA THR A 151 9.09 12.52 -5.56
C THR A 151 9.80 13.19 -4.40
N GLY A 152 9.13 14.10 -3.70
CA GLY A 152 9.55 14.64 -2.41
C GLY A 152 8.69 14.09 -1.26
N ASP A 153 9.10 14.38 -0.03
CA ASP A 153 8.40 13.97 1.20
C ASP A 153 6.91 14.37 1.20
N GLY A 154 6.61 15.55 0.64
CA GLY A 154 5.26 16.11 0.57
C GLY A 154 4.32 15.39 -0.38
N ASP A 155 4.86 14.60 -1.32
CA ASP A 155 4.05 13.87 -2.31
C ASP A 155 3.47 12.57 -1.72
N TRP A 156 4.03 12.11 -0.61
CA TRP A 156 3.66 10.85 0.03
C TRP A 156 2.70 11.07 1.20
N ASN A 157 1.59 10.37 1.15
CA ASN A 157 0.68 10.16 2.27
C ASN A 157 0.99 8.84 2.97
N ILE A 158 0.79 8.78 4.28
CA ILE A 158 0.97 7.56 5.07
C ILE A 158 -0.37 7.12 5.63
N GLY A 159 -0.69 5.84 5.43
CA GLY A 159 -1.74 5.12 6.15
C GLY A 159 -1.12 4.15 7.15
N CYS A 160 -1.30 4.41 8.44
CA CYS A 160 -0.96 3.49 9.53
C CYS A 160 -2.24 2.93 10.16
N PRO A 161 -2.19 1.74 10.78
CA PRO A 161 -3.26 1.25 11.62
C PRO A 161 -3.49 2.23 12.78
N ASP A 162 -4.74 2.65 12.99
CA ASP A 162 -5.16 3.35 14.19
C ASP A 162 -5.34 2.38 15.39
N GLU A 163 -5.75 2.89 16.56
CA GLU A 163 -5.90 2.07 17.78
C GLU A 163 -6.94 0.94 17.64
N GLU A 164 -7.97 1.11 16.79
CA GLU A 164 -8.96 0.08 16.51
C GLU A 164 -8.40 -0.95 15.53
N GLU A 165 -7.69 -0.48 14.51
CA GLU A 165 -7.04 -1.30 13.49
C GLU A 165 -5.81 -2.05 14.01
N GLU A 166 -5.17 -1.61 15.09
CA GLU A 166 -4.06 -2.33 15.75
C GLU A 166 -4.46 -3.72 16.26
N ARG A 167 -5.75 -3.93 16.52
CA ARG A 167 -6.31 -5.26 16.86
C ARG A 167 -6.50 -6.15 15.63
N HIS A 168 -6.52 -5.52 14.47
CA HIS A 168 -6.77 -6.11 13.16
C HIS A 168 -5.66 -5.74 12.17
N LEU A 169 -4.38 -5.93 12.51
CA LEU A 169 -3.29 -5.55 11.60
C LEU A 169 -3.42 -6.23 10.21
N CYS A 170 -3.95 -7.45 10.13
CA CYS A 170 -4.26 -8.05 8.83
C CYS A 170 -5.29 -7.26 8.00
N TRP A 171 -6.20 -6.53 8.65
CA TRP A 171 -7.21 -5.71 7.97
C TRP A 171 -6.56 -4.62 7.14
N GLN A 172 -5.57 -3.89 7.65
CA GLN A 172 -4.88 -2.84 6.89
C GLN A 172 -4.29 -3.37 5.58
N ARG A 173 -3.70 -4.57 5.65
CA ARG A 173 -3.18 -5.29 4.48
C ARG A 173 -4.30 -5.69 3.52
N LEU A 174 -5.37 -6.31 4.03
CA LEU A 174 -6.51 -6.74 3.22
C LEU A 174 -7.19 -5.54 2.55
N ARG A 175 -7.34 -4.42 3.26
CA ARG A 175 -7.88 -3.16 2.76
C ARG A 175 -7.08 -2.65 1.57
N TRP A 176 -5.76 -2.62 1.69
CA TRP A 176 -4.88 -2.24 0.59
C TRP A 176 -5.07 -3.13 -0.65
N PHE A 177 -5.17 -4.46 -0.46
CA PHE A 177 -5.44 -5.37 -1.58
C PHE A 177 -6.86 -5.18 -2.16
N LEU A 178 -7.88 -4.89 -1.34
CA LEU A 178 -9.24 -4.63 -1.82
C LEU A 178 -9.31 -3.36 -2.67
N GLU A 179 -8.64 -2.30 -2.23
CA GLU A 179 -8.51 -1.04 -2.97
C GLU A 179 -7.80 -1.28 -4.30
N ARG A 180 -6.69 -2.03 -4.28
CA ARG A 180 -5.95 -2.44 -5.48
C ARG A 180 -6.83 -3.17 -6.51
N GLU A 181 -7.71 -4.06 -6.07
CA GLU A 181 -8.61 -4.81 -6.95
C GLU A 181 -9.86 -4.02 -7.36
N GLY A 182 -9.98 -2.73 -6.98
CA GLY A 182 -11.12 -1.88 -7.30
C GLY A 182 -12.42 -2.31 -6.62
N VAL A 183 -12.32 -3.08 -5.53
CA VAL A 183 -13.46 -3.65 -4.81
C VAL A 183 -14.01 -2.68 -3.75
N GLY A 184 -13.22 -1.67 -3.37
CA GLY A 184 -13.57 -0.69 -2.34
C GLY A 184 -13.51 -1.27 -0.92
N VAL A 185 -13.46 -0.40 0.09
CA VAL A 185 -13.47 -0.80 1.49
C VAL A 185 -14.91 -1.10 1.91
N PHE A 186 -15.29 -2.37 1.96
CA PHE A 186 -16.56 -2.77 2.56
C PHE A 186 -16.42 -2.73 4.08
N VAL A 187 -16.66 -1.56 4.70
CA VAL A 187 -16.86 -1.49 6.15
C VAL A 187 -18.27 -2.00 6.43
N TYR A 188 -18.38 -3.24 6.91
CA TYR A 188 -19.64 -3.73 7.45
C TYR A 188 -19.89 -2.99 8.77
N HIS A 189 -20.65 -1.89 8.73
CA HIS A 189 -21.25 -1.35 9.94
C HIS A 189 -22.11 -2.46 10.54
N LYS A 190 -21.70 -2.99 11.69
CA LYS A 190 -22.57 -3.83 12.50
C LYS A 190 -23.82 -2.99 12.78
N PRO A 191 -25.05 -3.47 12.54
CA PRO A 191 -26.22 -2.77 13.02
C PRO A 191 -26.05 -2.60 14.52
N SER A 192 -26.14 -1.35 14.98
CA SER A 192 -26.27 -1.03 16.39
C SER A 192 -27.49 -1.79 16.89
N TYR A 193 -27.27 -2.93 17.56
CA TYR A 193 -28.32 -3.56 18.31
C TYR A 193 -28.64 -2.61 19.47
N MET A 194 -29.77 -1.89 19.33
CA MET A 194 -30.55 -1.40 20.45
C MET A 194 -31.08 -2.59 21.26
#